data_AF-A0ABD5WCM6-F1
#
_entry.id   AF-A0ABD5WCM6-F1
#
_cell.length_a   1.000
_cell.length_b   1.000
_cell.length_c   1.000
_cell.angle_alpha   90.00
_cell.angle_beta   90.00
_cell.angle_gamma   90.00
#
_symmetry.space_group_name_H-M   'P 1'
#
loop_
_entity.id
_entity.type
_entity.pdbx_description
1 polymer ?
#
loop_
_entity_poly.entity_id
_entity_poly.type
_entity_poly.pdbx_seq_one_letter_code
_entity_poly.pdbx_strand_id
1 'polypeptide(L)' 'MSGLFDAAWAVAEYVAVAAASVVLTGVGVHFERAAVAAMESAPQAAGVDFVIGALALFWGLYLVGYKQFLPRTRRLIAGE' A
#
# COMPACT_ATOMS: atom_id res chain seq x y z
N MET A 1 16.06 26.81 9.30
CA MET A 1 15.92 26.42 7.87
C MET A 1 14.45 26.63 7.51
N SER A 2 14.20 27.17 6.32
CA SER A 2 12.98 27.89 5.93
C SER A 2 11.74 27.01 5.86
N GLY A 3 10.59 27.50 6.35
CA GLY A 3 9.32 26.75 6.36
C GLY A 3 8.83 26.22 5.00
N LEU A 4 9.37 26.71 3.88
CA LEU A 4 9.13 26.15 2.55
C LEU A 4 9.78 24.78 2.34
N PHE A 5 10.98 24.56 2.89
CA PHE A 5 11.64 23.25 2.85
C PHE A 5 10.89 22.23 3.69
N ASP A 6 10.47 22.62 4.91
CA ASP A 6 9.70 21.76 5.80
C ASP A 6 8.34 21.37 5.18
N ALA A 7 7.66 22.33 4.53
CA ALA A 7 6.43 22.06 3.79
C ALA A 7 6.65 21.12 2.59
N ALA A 8 7.70 21.34 1.80
CA ALA A 8 8.03 20.48 0.67
C ALA A 8 8.38 19.06 1.11
N TRP A 9 9.09 18.93 2.24
CA TRP A 9 9.43 17.64 2.83
C TRP A 9 8.19 16.89 3.31
N ALA A 10 7.27 17.56 4.02
CA ALA A 10 6.01 16.97 4.46
C ALA A 10 5.16 16.47 3.28
N VAL A 11 5.11 17.21 2.17
CA VAL A 11 4.43 16.79 0.94
C VAL A 11 5.12 15.55 0.34
N ALA A 12 6.45 15.53 0.29
CA ALA A 12 7.19 14.38 -0.23
C ALA A 12 6.93 13.10 0.61
N GLU A 13 6.93 13.21 1.94
CA GLU A 13 6.59 12.09 2.82
C GLU A 13 5.16 11.58 2.57
N TYR A 14 4.21 12.51 2.42
CA TYR A 14 2.82 12.16 2.14
C TYR A 14 2.67 11.42 0.80
N VAL A 15 3.31 11.92 -0.25
CA VAL A 15 3.33 11.27 -1.57
C VAL A 15 4.01 9.91 -1.49
N ALA A 16 5.10 9.77 -0.74
CA ALA A 16 5.79 8.49 -0.56
C ALA A 16 4.89 7.46 0.12
N VAL A 17 4.15 7.84 1.17
CA VAL A 17 3.18 6.96 1.85
C VAL A 17 2.05 6.55 0.90
N ALA A 18 1.51 7.49 0.13
CA ALA A 18 0.48 7.21 -0.87
C ALA A 18 0.98 6.22 -1.93
N ALA A 19 2.17 6.47 -2.47
CA ALA A 19 2.80 5.62 -3.46
C ALA A 19 3.08 4.22 -2.90
N ALA A 20 3.57 4.12 -1.66
CA ALA A 20 3.80 2.83 -1.01
C ALA A 20 2.51 2.02 -0.86
N SER A 21 1.40 2.65 -0.50
CA SER A 21 0.08 2.01 -0.44
C SER A 21 -0.32 1.43 -1.80
N VAL A 22 -0.23 2.25 -2.87
CA VAL A 22 -0.59 1.83 -4.24
C VAL A 22 0.29 0.69 -4.73
N VAL A 23 1.61 0.78 -4.54
CA VAL A 23 2.56 -0.25 -4.98
C VAL A 23 2.29 -1.57 -4.26
N LEU A 24 2.15 -1.56 -2.94
CA LEU A 24 1.88 -2.77 -2.17
C LEU A 24 0.53 -3.40 -2.54
N THR A 25 -0.50 -2.59 -2.77
CA THR A 25 -1.79 -3.09 -3.25
C THR A 25 -1.65 -3.70 -4.65
N GLY A 26 -0.90 -3.07 -5.57
CA GLY A 26 -0.62 -3.61 -6.90
C GLY A 26 0.12 -4.94 -6.86
N VAL A 27 1.13 -5.06 -6.00
CA VAL A 27 1.84 -6.32 -5.73
C VAL A 27 0.86 -7.38 -5.21
N GLY A 28 0.01 -7.01 -4.27
CA GLY A 28 -1.01 -7.91 -3.72
C GLY A 28 -1.94 -8.49 -4.79
N VAL A 29 -2.50 -7.63 -5.64
CA VAL A 29 -3.37 -8.02 -6.77
C VAL A 29 -2.62 -8.89 -7.78
N HIS A 30 -1.34 -8.61 -8.04
CA HIS A 30 -0.53 -9.42 -8.95
C HIS A 30 -0.39 -10.86 -8.44
N PHE A 31 -0.03 -11.03 -7.17
CA PHE A 31 0.12 -12.35 -6.55
C PHE A 31 -1.20 -13.11 -6.41
N GLU A 32 -2.30 -12.41 -6.14
CA GLU A 32 -3.63 -13.02 -6.14
C GLU A 32 -3.98 -13.62 -7.51
N ARG A 33 -3.68 -12.90 -8.60
CA ARG A 33 -3.88 -13.40 -9.97
C ARG A 33 -2.96 -14.58 -10.29
N ALA A 34 -1.71 -14.54 -9.83
CA ALA A 34 -0.76 -15.64 -10.01
C ALA A 34 -1.24 -16.90 -9.28
N ALA A 35 -1.71 -16.74 -8.04
CA ALA A 35 -2.27 -17.84 -7.24
C ALA A 35 -3.44 -18.51 -7.93
N VAL A 36 -4.40 -17.72 -8.44
CA VAL A 36 -5.56 -18.25 -9.17
C VAL A 36 -5.13 -19.00 -10.44
N ALA A 37 -4.15 -18.48 -11.18
CA ALA A 37 -3.63 -19.15 -12.38
C ALA A 37 -2.90 -20.47 -12.06
N ALA A 38 -2.28 -20.58 -10.89
CA ALA A 38 -1.52 -21.74 -10.46
C ALA A 38 -2.36 -22.80 -9.71
N MET A 39 -3.63 -22.54 -9.40
CA MET A 39 -4.47 -23.42 -8.56
C MET A 39 -4.59 -24.86 -9.11
N GLU A 40 -4.68 -25.02 -10.43
CA GLU A 40 -4.86 -26.33 -11.05
C GLU A 40 -3.55 -27.06 -11.34
N SER A 41 -2.47 -26.31 -11.62
CA SER A 41 -1.18 -26.86 -12.07
C SER A 41 -0.13 -26.97 -10.97
N ALA A 42 -0.18 -26.12 -9.96
CA ALA A 42 0.80 -26.04 -8.87
C ALA A 42 0.15 -25.51 -7.57
N PRO A 43 -0.72 -26.29 -6.90
CA PRO A 43 -1.52 -25.82 -5.77
C PRO A 43 -0.69 -25.35 -4.56
N GLN A 44 0.50 -25.92 -4.36
CA GLN A 44 1.42 -25.48 -3.31
C GLN A 44 1.97 -24.08 -3.59
N ALA A 45 2.39 -23.83 -4.84
CA ALA A 45 2.84 -22.50 -5.27
C ALA A 45 1.69 -21.49 -5.22
N ALA A 46 0.49 -21.90 -5.65
CA ALA A 46 -0.72 -21.07 -5.54
C ALA A 46 -1.01 -20.63 -4.10
N GLY A 47 -0.86 -21.54 -3.13
CA GLY A 47 -1.03 -21.21 -1.71
C GLY A 47 -0.01 -20.18 -1.22
N VAL A 48 1.26 -20.30 -1.63
CA VAL A 48 2.31 -19.33 -1.28
C VAL A 48 2.03 -17.97 -1.89
N ASP A 49 1.73 -17.93 -3.19
CA ASP A 49 1.40 -16.69 -3.90
C ASP A 49 0.19 -16.00 -3.28
N PHE A 50 -0.85 -16.76 -2.91
CA PHE A 50 -2.03 -16.22 -2.24
C PHE A 50 -1.67 -15.57 -0.89
N VAL A 51 -0.86 -16.22 -0.07
CA VAL A 51 -0.44 -15.66 1.24
C VAL A 51 0.38 -14.39 1.06
N ILE A 52 1.31 -14.37 0.10
CA ILE A 52 2.10 -13.17 -0.21
C ILE A 52 1.19 -12.04 -0.69
N GLY A 53 0.26 -12.36 -1.59
CA GLY A 53 -0.73 -11.42 -2.10
C GLY A 53 -1.58 -10.81 -0.99
N ALA A 54 -2.13 -11.65 -0.11
CA ALA A 54 -2.94 -11.23 1.03
C ALA A 54 -2.17 -10.34 2.01
N LEU A 55 -0.90 -10.67 2.31
CA LEU A 55 -0.05 -9.85 3.17
C LEU A 55 0.25 -8.49 2.53
N ALA A 56 0.56 -8.46 1.24
CA ALA A 56 0.81 -7.21 0.51
C ALA A 56 -0.44 -6.33 0.44
N LEU A 57 -1.62 -6.91 0.23
CA LEU A 57 -2.90 -6.19 0.29
C LEU A 57 -3.18 -5.64 1.69
N PHE A 58 -2.97 -6.44 2.74
CA PHE A 58 -3.14 -6.00 4.12
C PHE A 58 -2.22 -4.82 4.46
N TRP A 59 -0.95 -4.91 4.08
CA TRP A 59 0.00 -3.82 4.28
C TRP A 59 -0.37 -2.58 3.47
N GLY A 60 -0.58 -2.72 2.16
CA GLY A 60 -0.86 -1.60 1.26
C GLY A 60 -2.15 -0.90 1.59
N LEU A 61 -3.27 -1.63 1.69
CA LEU A 61 -4.59 -1.06 1.85
C LEU A 61 -4.88 -0.67 3.31
N TYR A 62 -4.62 -1.57 4.25
CA TYR A 62 -5.01 -1.35 5.64
C TYR A 62 -3.94 -0.59 6.45
N LEU A 63 -2.69 -1.07 6.48
CA LEU A 63 -1.67 -0.43 7.31
C LEU A 63 -1.19 0.91 6.74
N VAL A 64 -0.97 1.00 5.43
CA VAL A 64 -0.45 2.22 4.79
C VAL A 64 -1.61 3.12 4.35
N GLY A 65 -2.59 2.59 3.62
CA GLY A 65 -3.75 3.37 3.17
C GLY A 65 -4.64 3.85 4.32
N TYR A 66 -5.24 2.91 5.04
CA TYR A 66 -6.27 3.24 6.03
C TYR A 66 -5.71 3.79 7.36
N LYS A 67 -4.63 3.21 7.89
CA LYS A 67 -4.08 3.62 9.20
C LYS A 67 -3.14 4.83 9.13
N GLN A 68 -2.59 5.14 7.96
CA GLN A 68 -1.55 6.15 7.82
C GLN A 68 -1.93 7.27 6.85
N PHE A 69 -2.29 6.94 5.61
CA PHE A 69 -2.62 7.94 4.60
C PHE A 69 -3.93 8.66 4.95
N LEU A 70 -5.02 7.91 5.16
CA LEU A 70 -6.35 8.49 5.38
C LEU A 70 -6.43 9.45 6.59
N PRO A 71 -5.84 9.16 7.77
CA PRO A 71 -5.85 10.09 8.89
C PRO A 71 -5.06 11.37 8.59
N ARG A 72 -3.94 11.27 7.88
CA ARG A 72 -3.16 12.44 7.44
C ARG A 72 -3.95 13.29 6.46
N THR A 73 -4.64 12.68 5.49
CA THR A 73 -5.54 13.38 4.56
C THR A 73 -6.64 14.12 5.31
N ARG A 74 -7.25 13.48 6.32
CA ARG A 74 -8.34 14.07 7.11
C ARG A 74 -7.89 15.30 7.89
N ARG A 75 -6.70 15.27 8.52
CA ARG A 75 -6.15 16.45 9.21
C ARG A 75 -5.91 17.61 8.26
N LEU A 76 -5.27 17.33 7.11
CA LEU A 76 -5.03 18.33 6.06
C LEU A 76 -6.33 18.97 5.54
N ILE A 77 -7.38 18.18 5.31
CA ILE A 77 -8.69 18.70 4.88
C ILE A 77 -9.38 19.48 5.99
N ALA A 78 -9.24 19.06 7.26
CA ALA A 78 -9.79 19.77 8.41
C ALA A 78 -9.08 21.10 8.71
N GLY A 79 -7.93 21.36 8.08
CA GLY A 79 -7.12 22.56 8.33
C GLY A 79 -6.30 22.49 9.62
N GLU A 80 -6.05 21.27 10.12
CA GLU A 80 -5.12 20.97 11.22
C GLU A 80 -3.71 20.64 10.69
#